data_AF-A0A956Y9I2-F1
#
_entry.id   AF-A0A956Y9I2-F1
#
_cell.length_a   1.000
_cell.length_b   1.000
_cell.length_c   1.000
_cell.angle_alpha   90.00
_cell.angle_beta   90.00
_cell.angle_gamma   90.00
#
_symmetry.space_group_name_H-M   'P 1'
#
loop_
_entity.id
_entity.type
_entity.pdbx_description
1 polymer ?
#
loop_
_entity_poly.entity_id
_entity_poly.type
_entity_poly.pdbx_seq_one_letter_code
_entity_poly.pdbx_strand_id
1 'polypeptide(L)'
;TTLPQIWLYGGTMIFLVAGFRNGRWWQYALAGVCLGLAYLNRNDAILLVPMIVLVFGVALFRRDIQIRWSNAILLPIVAAVVVAPWLIRNMQVLGQIGSNATTRMMLLTTYDQLYVYDDPITVETWLAQGVGTIISKRLFELAAAFKQMLTFSAPVLPLLFIGGGWLLWQKRDKERAFAAAPVLLLLLVTLIVYPFILPYQNQGGSFRTAFVSLLPMLLPLAAYAIETVISEPRWQIGVVAIILVWSAMFAWDTVRLDAAFNDTYYATMSDLADAVHTLPDITGDSEVLLMAQDPFMLRYYGIRSVVVPYHSTEDVLAAAEQYQIDYVLLPTAWSDLDAFYMQRGPVDPHFELALTAPRVGRTPLELYAIHPDAD
;
A
#
# COMPACT_ATOMS: atom_id res chain seq x y z
N THR A 1 -3.49 -9.93 3.71
CA THR A 1 -2.29 -9.77 2.85
C THR A 1 -1.00 -9.57 3.65
N THR A 2 -1.03 -8.86 4.78
CA THR A 2 0.18 -8.49 5.55
C THR A 2 0.90 -9.66 6.23
N LEU A 3 0.17 -10.64 6.80
CA LEU A 3 0.79 -11.78 7.49
C LEU A 3 1.68 -12.65 6.56
N PRO A 4 1.21 -13.11 5.39
CA PRO A 4 2.11 -13.77 4.43
C PRO A 4 3.32 -12.92 4.05
N GLN A 5 3.13 -11.61 3.88
CA GLN A 5 4.23 -10.70 3.51
C GLN A 5 5.34 -10.68 4.56
N ILE A 6 4.99 -10.62 5.85
CA ILE A 6 5.94 -10.66 6.97
C ILE A 6 6.81 -11.92 6.87
N TRP A 7 6.19 -13.09 6.68
CA TRP A 7 6.92 -14.37 6.58
C TRP A 7 7.85 -14.40 5.37
N LEU A 8 7.41 -13.88 4.23
CA LEU A 8 8.19 -13.88 3.00
C LEU A 8 9.35 -12.88 3.05
N TYR A 9 9.16 -11.70 3.65
CA TYR A 9 10.24 -10.74 3.90
C TYR A 9 11.26 -11.32 4.88
N GLY A 10 10.81 -11.83 6.02
CA GLY A 10 11.66 -12.46 7.02
C GLY A 10 12.42 -13.66 6.45
N GLY A 11 11.74 -14.53 5.70
CA GLY A 11 12.35 -15.68 5.02
C GLY A 11 13.45 -15.25 4.05
N THR A 12 13.17 -14.25 3.20
CA THR A 12 14.16 -13.69 2.27
C THR A 12 15.42 -13.23 3.02
N MET A 13 15.26 -12.45 4.10
CA MET A 13 16.38 -11.91 4.87
C MET A 13 17.16 -13.01 5.61
N ILE A 14 16.46 -13.93 6.29
CA ILE A 14 17.07 -15.01 7.06
C ILE A 14 17.89 -15.92 6.14
N PHE A 15 17.30 -16.36 5.02
CA PHE A 15 17.99 -17.24 4.09
C PHE A 15 19.13 -16.53 3.36
N LEU A 16 18.99 -15.24 3.05
CA LEU A 16 20.08 -14.43 2.48
C LEU A 16 21.28 -14.34 3.43
N VAL A 17 21.05 -13.96 4.70
CA VAL A 17 22.12 -13.87 5.72
C VAL A 17 22.73 -15.26 5.99
N ALA A 18 21.91 -16.31 6.07
CA ALA A 18 22.39 -17.67 6.23
C ALA A 18 23.25 -18.11 5.03
N GLY A 19 22.87 -17.71 3.81
CA GLY A 19 23.61 -17.92 2.57
C GLY A 19 25.00 -17.28 2.62
N PHE A 20 25.11 -16.03 3.09
CA PHE A 20 26.40 -15.38 3.28
C PHE A 20 27.29 -16.06 4.33
N ARG A 21 26.68 -16.61 5.39
CA ARG A 21 27.43 -17.28 6.47
C ARG A 21 27.94 -18.66 6.09
N ASN A 22 27.12 -19.47 5.41
CA ASN A 22 27.42 -20.88 5.17
C ASN A 22 27.78 -21.19 3.71
N GLY A 23 27.48 -20.28 2.78
CA GLY A 23 27.71 -20.46 1.35
C GLY A 23 26.92 -21.62 0.73
N ARG A 24 25.78 -22.04 1.31
CA ARG A 24 24.97 -23.15 0.78
C ARG A 24 24.02 -22.67 -0.32
N TRP A 25 24.00 -23.35 -1.45
CA TRP A 25 23.19 -22.97 -2.62
C TRP A 25 21.69 -22.90 -2.33
N TRP A 26 21.16 -23.83 -1.54
CA TRP A 26 19.74 -23.90 -1.22
C TRP A 26 19.24 -22.71 -0.40
N GLN A 27 20.12 -22.05 0.37
CA GLN A 27 19.77 -20.84 1.13
C GLN A 27 19.49 -19.68 0.18
N TYR A 28 20.33 -19.48 -0.84
CA TYR A 28 20.06 -18.50 -1.89
C TYR A 28 18.82 -18.84 -2.71
N ALA A 29 18.59 -20.12 -3.01
CA ALA A 29 17.39 -20.56 -3.71
C ALA A 29 16.12 -20.28 -2.88
N LEU A 30 16.08 -20.62 -1.59
CA LEU A 30 14.95 -20.32 -0.72
C LEU A 30 14.72 -18.82 -0.53
N ALA A 31 15.79 -18.02 -0.44
CA ALA A 31 15.66 -16.56 -0.46
C ALA A 31 15.00 -16.08 -1.77
N GLY A 32 15.36 -16.67 -2.91
CA GLY A 32 14.73 -16.42 -4.20
C GLY A 32 13.25 -16.84 -4.25
N VAL A 33 12.89 -17.99 -3.68
CA VAL A 33 11.50 -18.42 -3.56
C VAL A 33 10.69 -17.42 -2.74
N CYS A 34 11.20 -17.06 -1.55
CA CYS A 34 10.53 -16.09 -0.68
C CYS A 34 10.38 -14.72 -1.36
N LEU A 35 11.41 -14.24 -2.07
CA LEU A 35 11.36 -12.99 -2.84
C LEU A 35 10.29 -13.05 -3.94
N GLY A 36 10.27 -14.12 -4.73
CA GLY A 36 9.30 -14.29 -5.82
C GLY A 36 7.87 -14.36 -5.30
N LEU A 37 7.63 -15.15 -4.25
CA LEU A 37 6.32 -15.23 -3.61
C LEU A 37 5.92 -13.90 -2.94
N ALA A 38 6.86 -13.16 -2.36
CA ALA A 38 6.58 -11.84 -1.80
C ALA A 38 6.08 -10.88 -2.87
N TYR A 39 6.70 -10.91 -4.06
CA TYR A 39 6.30 -10.11 -5.21
C TYR A 39 4.92 -10.48 -5.74
N LEU A 40 4.60 -11.79 -5.79
CA LEU A 40 3.27 -12.25 -6.19
C LEU A 40 2.19 -11.90 -5.16
N ASN A 41 2.53 -11.83 -3.87
CA ASN A 41 1.60 -11.41 -2.83
C ASN A 41 1.37 -9.89 -2.86
N ARG A 42 2.44 -9.10 -3.06
CA ARG A 42 2.38 -7.63 -3.22
C ARG A 42 3.52 -7.13 -4.10
N ASN A 43 3.19 -6.26 -5.05
CA ASN A 43 4.16 -5.65 -5.98
C ASN A 43 5.24 -4.80 -5.28
N ASP A 44 4.95 -4.25 -4.11
CA ASP A 44 5.92 -3.50 -3.28
C ASP A 44 7.08 -4.37 -2.75
N ALA A 45 6.99 -5.70 -2.85
CA ALA A 45 8.15 -6.56 -2.57
C ALA A 45 9.32 -6.34 -3.53
N ILE A 46 9.11 -5.63 -4.65
CA ILE A 46 10.21 -5.20 -5.52
C ILE A 46 11.26 -4.37 -4.75
N LEU A 47 10.88 -3.72 -3.64
CA LEU A 47 11.80 -3.01 -2.73
C LEU A 47 12.85 -3.93 -2.08
N LEU A 48 12.63 -5.25 -2.06
CA LEU A 48 13.64 -6.20 -1.64
C LEU A 48 14.84 -6.24 -2.60
N VAL A 49 14.66 -5.93 -3.89
CA VAL A 49 15.76 -5.95 -4.88
C VAL A 49 16.85 -4.92 -4.53
N PRO A 50 16.56 -3.62 -4.39
CA PRO A 50 17.58 -2.66 -3.96
C PRO A 50 18.12 -2.98 -2.56
N MET A 51 17.31 -3.50 -1.64
CA MET A 51 17.81 -3.99 -0.35
C MET A 51 18.86 -5.09 -0.54
N ILE A 52 18.60 -6.10 -1.35
CA ILE A 52 19.52 -7.21 -1.63
C ILE A 52 20.81 -6.67 -2.23
N VAL A 53 20.73 -5.78 -3.22
CA VAL A 53 21.91 -5.13 -3.83
C VAL A 53 22.75 -4.42 -2.77
N LEU A 54 22.12 -3.66 -1.88
CA LEU A 54 22.81 -2.97 -0.78
C LEU A 54 23.44 -3.94 0.21
N VAL A 55 22.77 -5.04 0.56
CA VAL A 55 23.31 -6.09 1.44
C VAL A 55 24.52 -6.77 0.80
N PHE A 56 24.47 -7.10 -0.50
CA PHE A 56 25.62 -7.61 -1.24
C PHE A 56 26.78 -6.59 -1.24
N GLY A 57 26.48 -5.30 -1.42
CA GLY A 57 27.46 -4.22 -1.30
C GLY A 57 28.14 -4.22 0.08
N VAL A 58 27.35 -4.25 1.16
CA VAL A 58 27.87 -4.33 2.53
C VAL A 58 28.72 -5.60 2.73
N ALA A 59 28.29 -6.75 2.20
CA ALA A 59 29.03 -8.00 2.28
C ALA A 59 30.37 -7.93 1.55
N LEU A 60 30.45 -7.22 0.41
CA LEU A 60 31.69 -7.05 -0.35
C LEU A 60 32.75 -6.20 0.38
N PHE A 61 32.33 -5.22 1.18
CA PHE A 61 33.25 -4.43 2.00
C PHE A 61 33.74 -5.18 3.25
N ARG A 62 33.20 -6.37 3.52
CA ARG A 62 33.54 -7.19 4.69
C ARG A 62 34.48 -8.32 4.32
N ARG A 63 35.70 -8.26 4.85
CA ARG A 63 36.73 -9.28 4.62
C ARG A 63 36.40 -10.65 5.22
N ASP A 64 35.51 -10.69 6.22
CA ASP A 64 35.10 -11.92 6.90
C ASP A 64 33.99 -12.69 6.17
N ILE A 65 33.41 -12.11 5.12
CA ILE A 65 32.31 -12.73 4.36
C ILE A 65 32.82 -13.15 2.99
N GLN A 66 32.75 -14.46 2.70
CA GLN A 66 33.08 -14.99 1.38
C GLN A 66 31.82 -15.27 0.58
N ILE A 67 31.55 -14.44 -0.43
CA ILE A 67 30.40 -14.60 -1.30
C ILE A 67 30.70 -15.67 -2.35
N ARG A 68 29.97 -16.80 -2.28
CA ARG A 68 30.02 -17.84 -3.31
C ARG A 68 29.10 -17.45 -4.47
N TRP A 69 29.63 -16.70 -5.42
CA TRP A 69 28.88 -16.17 -6.56
C TRP A 69 28.11 -17.21 -7.38
N SER A 70 28.68 -18.41 -7.55
CA SER A 70 28.03 -19.54 -8.22
C SER A 70 26.72 -19.97 -7.53
N ASN A 71 26.61 -19.75 -6.22
CA ASN A 71 25.42 -20.05 -5.44
C ASN A 71 24.51 -18.82 -5.34
N ALA A 72 25.09 -17.62 -5.20
CA ALA A 72 24.36 -16.36 -5.08
C ALA A 72 23.47 -16.08 -6.29
N ILE A 73 23.90 -16.47 -7.50
CA ILE A 73 23.13 -16.28 -8.73
C ILE A 73 21.79 -17.06 -8.72
N LEU A 74 21.64 -18.09 -7.88
CA LEU A 74 20.38 -18.81 -7.75
C LEU A 74 19.27 -17.95 -7.16
N LEU A 75 19.58 -16.94 -6.35
CA LEU A 75 18.55 -16.06 -5.77
C LEU A 75 17.73 -15.36 -6.87
N PRO A 76 18.33 -14.55 -7.78
CA PRO A 76 17.56 -13.90 -8.83
C PRO A 76 16.95 -14.88 -9.84
N ILE A 77 17.63 -15.99 -10.15
CA ILE A 77 17.11 -17.02 -11.07
C ILE A 77 15.83 -17.65 -10.50
N VAL A 78 15.86 -18.09 -9.24
CA VAL A 78 14.71 -18.76 -8.62
C VAL A 78 13.56 -17.76 -8.41
N ALA A 79 13.85 -16.52 -8.02
CA ALA A 79 12.83 -15.47 -7.94
C ALA A 79 12.15 -15.23 -9.30
N ALA A 80 12.92 -15.14 -10.38
CA ALA A 80 12.39 -14.99 -11.73
C ALA A 80 11.53 -16.19 -12.14
N VAL A 81 11.96 -17.43 -11.86
CA VAL A 81 11.18 -18.64 -12.16
C VAL A 81 9.84 -18.66 -11.41
N VAL A 82 9.82 -18.23 -10.15
CA VAL A 82 8.58 -18.15 -9.35
C VAL A 82 7.62 -17.10 -9.90
N VAL A 83 8.13 -15.95 -10.33
CA VAL A 83 7.32 -14.81 -10.79
C VAL A 83 6.89 -14.96 -12.26
N ALA A 84 7.69 -15.65 -13.08
CA ALA A 84 7.51 -15.75 -14.53
C ALA A 84 6.10 -16.19 -14.99
N PRO A 85 5.44 -17.21 -14.40
CA PRO A 85 4.12 -17.64 -14.87
C PRO A 85 3.08 -16.51 -14.85
N TRP A 86 3.12 -15.67 -13.81
CA TRP A 86 2.22 -14.53 -13.68
C TRP A 86 2.55 -13.43 -14.70
N LEU A 87 3.83 -13.13 -14.91
CA LEU A 87 4.24 -12.11 -15.87
C LEU A 87 3.94 -12.52 -17.32
N ILE A 88 4.13 -13.80 -17.65
CA ILE A 88 3.78 -14.36 -18.96
C ILE A 88 2.26 -14.23 -19.17
N ARG A 89 1.45 -14.60 -18.18
CA ARG A 89 0.00 -14.43 -18.22
C ARG A 89 -0.40 -12.97 -18.42
N ASN A 90 0.22 -12.03 -17.71
CA ASN A 90 -0.06 -10.61 -17.88
C ASN A 90 0.31 -10.13 -19.30
N MET A 91 1.46 -10.54 -19.83
CA MET A 91 1.86 -10.19 -21.19
C MET A 91 0.88 -10.73 -22.22
N GLN A 92 0.41 -11.97 -22.07
CA GLN A 92 -0.53 -12.60 -22.99
C GLN A 92 -1.94 -11.99 -22.94
N VAL A 93 -2.41 -11.62 -21.74
CA VAL A 93 -3.78 -11.13 -21.53
C VAL A 93 -3.87 -9.61 -21.68
N LEU A 94 -2.90 -8.88 -21.14
CA LEU A 94 -2.91 -7.41 -21.06
C LEU A 94 -2.01 -6.75 -22.11
N GLY A 95 -1.15 -7.52 -22.80
CA GLY A 95 -0.11 -6.97 -23.68
C GLY A 95 1.05 -6.32 -22.93
N GLN A 96 1.14 -6.48 -21.60
CA GLN A 96 2.14 -5.84 -20.75
C GLN A 96 2.44 -6.63 -19.48
N ILE A 97 3.63 -6.46 -18.90
CA ILE A 97 4.12 -7.21 -17.73
C ILE A 97 3.37 -6.86 -16.44
N GLY A 98 2.96 -5.59 -16.29
CA GLY A 98 2.23 -5.05 -15.14
C GLY A 98 1.13 -4.10 -15.59
N SER A 99 0.38 -3.53 -14.65
CA SER A 99 -0.66 -2.55 -14.99
C SER A 99 -0.05 -1.22 -15.45
N ASN A 100 -0.71 -0.54 -16.40
CA ASN A 100 -0.37 0.83 -16.81
C ASN A 100 -0.28 1.79 -15.62
N ALA A 101 -1.14 1.59 -14.62
CA ALA A 101 -1.11 2.35 -13.39
C ALA A 101 0.28 2.30 -12.72
N THR A 102 0.95 1.15 -12.74
CA THR A 102 2.24 0.93 -12.04
C THR A 102 3.41 1.68 -12.70
N THR A 103 3.43 1.79 -14.03
CA THR A 103 4.55 2.42 -14.75
C THR A 103 4.56 3.94 -14.62
N ARG A 104 3.41 4.56 -14.35
CA ARG A 104 3.24 6.02 -14.28
C ARG A 104 3.15 6.58 -12.86
N MET A 105 3.20 5.73 -11.82
CA MET A 105 3.01 6.16 -10.42
C MET A 105 4.01 7.23 -9.93
N MET A 106 5.21 7.24 -10.48
CA MET A 106 6.25 8.22 -10.11
C MET A 106 5.93 9.63 -10.60
N LEU A 107 5.10 9.73 -11.64
CA LEU A 107 4.75 10.95 -12.36
C LEU A 107 3.41 11.54 -11.90
N LEU A 108 2.74 10.90 -10.94
CA LEU A 108 1.50 11.43 -10.37
C LEU A 108 1.73 12.82 -9.75
N THR A 109 0.75 13.70 -9.92
CA THR A 109 0.71 15.07 -9.41
C THR A 109 -0.35 15.23 -8.30
N THR A 110 -1.34 14.34 -8.28
CA THR A 110 -2.33 14.20 -7.19
C THR A 110 -2.54 12.72 -6.87
N TYR A 111 -3.15 12.42 -5.72
CA TYR A 111 -3.51 11.05 -5.35
C TYR A 111 -4.59 10.49 -6.29
N ASP A 112 -5.45 11.37 -6.75
CA ASP A 112 -6.67 11.08 -7.48
C ASP A 112 -6.40 10.62 -8.91
N GLN A 113 -5.23 10.97 -9.46
CA GLN A 113 -4.77 10.47 -10.76
C GLN A 113 -4.59 8.94 -10.82
N LEU A 114 -4.73 8.22 -9.70
CA LEU A 114 -4.86 6.76 -9.69
C LEU A 114 -6.15 6.27 -10.36
N TYR A 115 -7.16 7.14 -10.50
CA TYR A 115 -8.49 6.84 -11.02
C TYR A 115 -8.80 7.54 -12.35
N VAL A 116 -7.77 8.12 -12.97
CA VAL A 116 -7.85 8.72 -14.30
C VAL A 116 -8.20 7.69 -15.36
N TYR A 117 -9.10 8.07 -16.27
CA TYR A 117 -9.47 7.28 -17.43
C TYR A 117 -8.51 7.49 -18.60
N ASP A 118 -8.46 8.70 -19.17
CA ASP A 118 -7.69 8.99 -20.40
C ASP A 118 -6.61 10.08 -20.26
N ASP A 119 -6.39 10.55 -19.04
CA ASP A 119 -5.52 11.69 -18.79
C ASP A 119 -4.02 11.31 -18.90
N PRO A 120 -3.23 12.01 -19.72
CA PRO A 120 -1.85 11.64 -19.96
C PRO A 120 -0.97 12.01 -18.76
N ILE A 121 -0.65 11.00 -17.94
CA ILE A 121 0.37 11.12 -16.89
C ILE A 121 1.76 11.08 -17.56
N THR A 122 2.36 12.26 -17.75
CA THR A 122 3.64 12.44 -18.44
C THR A 122 4.67 13.20 -17.61
N VAL A 123 5.90 13.27 -18.11
CA VAL A 123 6.98 14.02 -17.44
C VAL A 123 6.70 15.53 -17.51
N GLU A 124 6.08 15.99 -18.60
CA GLU A 124 5.73 17.39 -18.82
C GLU A 124 4.70 17.86 -17.79
N THR A 125 3.61 17.10 -17.59
CA THR A 125 2.60 17.42 -16.57
C THR A 125 3.17 17.33 -15.16
N TRP A 126 4.07 16.37 -14.91
CA TRP A 126 4.79 16.28 -13.64
C TRP A 126 5.68 17.50 -13.36
N LEU A 127 6.47 17.96 -14.34
CA LEU A 127 7.36 19.13 -14.22
C LEU A 127 6.58 20.46 -14.15
N ALA A 128 5.41 20.55 -14.78
CA ALA A 128 4.57 21.74 -14.79
C ALA A 128 4.10 22.19 -13.39
N GLN A 129 4.06 21.28 -12.41
CA GLN A 129 3.78 21.60 -11.00
C GLN A 129 4.78 22.57 -10.37
N GLY A 130 5.98 22.69 -10.96
CA GLY A 130 7.08 23.47 -10.44
C GLY A 130 7.93 22.72 -9.42
N VAL A 131 9.25 22.93 -9.51
CA VAL A 131 10.26 22.27 -8.66
C VAL A 131 9.97 22.46 -7.16
N GLY A 132 9.50 23.65 -6.77
CA GLY A 132 9.13 23.95 -5.37
C GLY A 132 8.02 23.03 -4.85
N THR A 133 6.97 22.82 -5.63
CA THR A 133 5.85 21.92 -5.29
C THR A 133 6.32 20.47 -5.17
N ILE A 134 7.15 20.01 -6.11
CA ILE A 134 7.70 18.65 -6.12
C ILE A 134 8.52 18.40 -4.85
N ILE A 135 9.45 19.31 -4.51
CA ILE A 135 10.31 19.17 -3.32
C ILE A 135 9.46 19.26 -2.05
N SER A 136 8.58 20.25 -1.94
CA SER A 136 7.69 20.44 -0.79
C SER A 136 6.87 19.17 -0.52
N LYS A 137 6.31 18.57 -1.57
CA LYS A 137 5.55 17.33 -1.47
C LYS A 137 6.40 16.17 -0.97
N ARG A 138 7.63 15.98 -1.47
CA ARG A 138 8.51 14.89 -1.00
C ARG A 138 8.87 15.04 0.48
N LEU A 139 9.15 16.27 0.92
CA LEU A 139 9.46 16.57 2.32
C LEU A 139 8.23 16.35 3.23
N PHE A 140 7.06 16.78 2.78
CA PHE A 140 5.80 16.52 3.47
C PHE A 140 5.55 15.01 3.64
N GLU A 141 5.70 14.23 2.57
CA GLU A 141 5.51 12.78 2.63
C GLU A 141 6.56 12.07 3.49
N LEU A 142 7.78 12.59 3.55
CA LEU A 142 8.80 12.08 4.47
C LEU A 142 8.40 12.31 5.93
N ALA A 143 7.94 13.52 6.26
CA ALA A 143 7.42 13.83 7.59
C ALA A 143 6.19 12.98 7.92
N ALA A 144 5.31 12.75 6.96
CA ALA A 144 4.16 11.86 7.10
C ALA A 144 4.58 10.41 7.35
N ALA A 145 5.60 9.90 6.66
CA ALA A 145 6.14 8.56 6.88
C ALA A 145 6.70 8.41 8.30
N PHE A 146 7.46 9.39 8.81
CA PHE A 146 7.93 9.38 10.19
C PHE A 146 6.79 9.42 11.20
N LYS A 147 5.77 10.27 10.96
CA LYS A 147 4.56 10.32 11.79
C LYS A 147 3.87 8.96 11.80
N GLN A 148 3.70 8.32 10.64
CA GLN A 148 3.11 6.98 10.54
C GLN A 148 3.92 5.95 11.34
N MET A 149 5.26 5.97 11.28
CA MET A 149 6.09 5.07 12.10
C MET A 149 5.80 5.25 13.60
N LEU A 150 5.77 6.50 14.08
CA LEU A 150 5.52 6.82 15.49
C LEU A 150 4.11 6.42 15.94
N THR A 151 3.11 6.63 15.08
CA THR A 151 1.72 6.32 15.40
C THR A 151 1.47 4.81 15.39
N PHE A 152 2.03 4.02 14.46
CA PHE A 152 1.59 2.64 14.27
C PHE A 152 2.34 1.57 15.07
N SER A 153 3.57 1.81 15.51
CA SER A 153 4.36 0.77 16.20
C SER A 153 4.40 0.93 17.72
N ALA A 154 3.39 1.56 18.33
CA ALA A 154 3.50 2.19 19.65
C ALA A 154 4.64 3.25 19.70
N PRO A 155 4.44 4.40 20.36
CA PRO A 155 5.42 5.50 20.31
C PRO A 155 6.85 5.13 20.74
N VAL A 156 7.00 4.09 21.57
CA VAL A 156 8.28 3.67 22.14
C VAL A 156 9.13 2.84 21.18
N LEU A 157 8.53 2.00 20.32
CA LEU A 157 9.32 1.05 19.51
C LEU A 157 10.22 1.70 18.46
N PRO A 158 9.82 2.77 17.73
CA PRO A 158 10.70 3.44 16.77
C PRO A 158 11.98 3.96 17.42
N LEU A 159 11.86 4.51 18.63
CA LEU A 159 13.01 4.98 19.40
C LEU A 159 13.93 3.83 19.78
N LEU A 160 13.38 2.67 20.15
CA LEU A 160 14.16 1.47 20.45
C LEU A 160 14.82 0.87 19.20
N PHE A 161 14.19 0.94 18.03
CA PHE A 161 14.79 0.49 16.78
C PHE A 161 15.99 1.36 16.39
N ILE A 162 15.82 2.69 16.45
CA ILE A 162 16.89 3.66 16.19
C ILE A 162 18.02 3.51 17.22
N GLY A 163 17.67 3.43 18.51
CA GLY A 163 18.63 3.23 19.60
C GLY A 163 19.39 1.91 19.47
N GLY A 164 18.71 0.82 19.14
CA GLY A 164 19.33 -0.49 18.90
C GLY A 164 20.31 -0.45 17.73
N GLY A 165 19.92 0.16 16.60
CA GLY A 165 20.79 0.36 15.45
C GLY A 165 22.02 1.22 15.78
N TRP A 166 21.82 2.31 16.51
CA TRP A 166 22.90 3.19 16.98
C TRP A 166 23.87 2.43 17.90
N LEU A 167 23.36 1.65 18.86
CA LEU A 167 24.17 0.89 19.80
C LEU A 167 24.97 -0.22 19.09
N LEU A 168 24.42 -0.86 18.05
CA LEU A 168 25.16 -1.82 17.22
C LEU A 168 26.35 -1.15 16.55
N TRP A 169 26.14 0.04 15.99
CA TRP A 169 27.20 0.83 15.36
C TRP A 169 28.25 1.28 16.38
N GLN A 170 27.83 1.82 17.53
CA GLN A 170 28.72 2.32 18.58
C GLN A 170 29.57 1.21 19.19
N LYS A 171 28.97 0.07 19.55
CA LYS A 171 29.68 -1.10 20.10
C LYS A 171 30.51 -1.84 19.06
N ARG A 172 30.38 -1.49 17.78
CA ARG A 172 31.05 -2.14 16.65
C ARG A 172 30.81 -3.65 16.62
N ASP A 173 29.60 -4.09 17.02
CA ASP A 173 29.19 -5.49 16.92
C ASP A 173 28.88 -5.80 15.46
N LYS A 174 29.94 -6.09 14.72
CA LYS A 174 29.87 -6.33 13.29
C LYS A 174 28.95 -7.51 12.98
N GLU A 175 28.94 -8.55 13.80
CA GLU A 175 28.14 -9.75 13.51
C GLU A 175 26.64 -9.44 13.59
N ARG A 176 26.19 -8.86 14.70
CA ARG A 176 24.79 -8.48 14.88
C ARG A 176 24.37 -7.38 13.91
N ALA A 177 25.26 -6.43 13.62
CA ALA A 177 25.01 -5.39 12.62
C ALA A 177 24.78 -5.96 11.22
N PHE A 178 25.54 -7.00 10.81
CA PHE A 178 25.31 -7.66 9.52
C PHE A 178 23.99 -8.44 9.49
N ALA A 179 23.64 -9.12 10.60
CA ALA A 179 22.36 -9.82 10.70
C ALA A 179 21.17 -8.84 10.63
N ALA A 180 21.29 -7.64 11.19
CA ALA A 180 20.27 -6.59 11.13
C ALA A 180 20.30 -5.77 9.83
N ALA A 181 21.37 -5.86 9.03
CA ALA A 181 21.53 -5.04 7.84
C ALA A 181 20.35 -5.16 6.84
N PRO A 182 19.82 -6.35 6.50
CA PRO A 182 18.72 -6.46 5.55
C PRO A 182 17.46 -5.69 5.98
N VAL A 183 17.05 -5.78 7.25
CA VAL A 183 15.84 -5.09 7.72
C VAL A 183 16.06 -3.57 7.81
N LEU A 184 17.24 -3.13 8.25
CA LEU A 184 17.59 -1.71 8.31
C LEU A 184 17.69 -1.09 6.91
N LEU A 185 18.29 -1.80 5.96
CA LEU A 185 18.39 -1.37 4.57
C LEU A 185 17.03 -1.39 3.88
N LEU A 186 16.16 -2.37 4.17
CA LEU A 186 14.79 -2.36 3.64
C LEU A 186 13.98 -1.19 4.20
N LEU A 187 14.12 -0.89 5.50
CA LEU A 187 13.49 0.28 6.12
C LEU A 187 13.97 1.58 5.46
N LEU A 188 15.28 1.70 5.22
CA LEU A 188 15.87 2.85 4.52
C LEU A 188 15.34 2.97 3.07
N VAL A 189 15.34 1.87 2.32
CA VAL A 189 14.78 1.83 0.95
C VAL A 189 13.31 2.27 0.99
N THR A 190 12.52 1.77 1.94
CA THR A 190 11.10 2.12 2.10
C THR A 190 10.91 3.61 2.41
N LEU A 191 11.75 4.18 3.28
CA LEU A 191 11.78 5.61 3.63
C LEU A 191 12.28 6.53 2.50
N ILE A 192 12.97 5.98 1.50
CA ILE A 192 13.37 6.73 0.30
C ILE A 192 12.29 6.60 -0.77
N VAL A 193 11.86 5.38 -1.08
CA VAL A 193 11.00 5.12 -2.22
C VAL A 193 9.61 5.73 -2.03
N TYR A 194 8.96 5.54 -0.88
CA TYR A 194 7.61 6.08 -0.71
C TYR A 194 7.58 7.61 -0.66
N PRO A 195 8.43 8.31 0.11
CA PRO A 195 8.40 9.77 0.11
C PRO A 195 8.93 10.43 -1.17
N PHE A 196 9.98 9.88 -1.80
CA PHE A 196 10.65 10.58 -2.90
C PHE A 196 10.28 10.07 -4.29
N ILE A 197 10.00 8.78 -4.44
CA ILE A 197 9.70 8.16 -5.73
C ILE A 197 8.19 8.02 -5.91
N LEU A 198 7.46 7.59 -4.86
CA LEU A 198 6.04 7.26 -4.90
C LEU A 198 5.20 8.01 -3.83
N PRO A 199 5.29 9.35 -3.72
CA PRO A 199 4.67 10.12 -2.63
C PRO A 199 3.15 10.01 -2.58
N TYR A 200 2.51 9.81 -3.72
CA TYR A 200 1.05 9.66 -3.74
C TYR A 200 0.63 8.27 -3.27
N GLN A 201 1.45 7.24 -3.47
CA GLN A 201 1.19 5.94 -2.83
C GLN A 201 1.39 5.96 -1.32
N ASN A 202 2.24 6.86 -0.81
CA ASN A 202 2.43 7.05 0.63
C ASN A 202 1.12 7.53 1.31
N GLN A 203 0.38 8.43 0.64
CA GLN A 203 -0.94 8.90 1.09
C GLN A 203 -1.96 7.76 1.13
N GLY A 204 -1.92 6.85 0.15
CA GLY A 204 -2.75 5.64 0.13
C GLY A 204 -2.40 4.58 1.19
N GLY A 205 -1.48 4.86 2.11
CA GLY A 205 -1.12 3.94 3.20
C GLY A 205 -0.15 2.81 2.80
N SER A 206 0.49 2.91 1.63
CA SER A 206 1.43 1.89 1.16
C SER A 206 2.66 1.80 2.08
N PHE A 207 3.22 2.93 2.50
CA PHE A 207 4.31 2.96 3.48
C PHE A 207 3.90 2.35 4.82
N ARG A 208 2.72 2.71 5.36
CA ARG A 208 2.18 2.10 6.58
C ARG A 208 2.20 0.57 6.48
N THR A 209 1.72 0.04 5.36
CA THR A 209 1.66 -1.42 5.17
C THR A 209 3.04 -2.06 5.06
N ALA A 210 3.96 -1.42 4.32
CA ALA A 210 5.34 -1.86 4.23
C ALA A 210 6.03 -1.84 5.61
N PHE A 211 5.92 -0.73 6.35
CA PHE A 211 6.52 -0.57 7.68
C PHE A 211 5.98 -1.58 8.70
N VAL A 212 4.65 -1.78 8.75
CA VAL A 212 4.04 -2.80 9.63
C VAL A 212 4.57 -4.19 9.31
N SER A 213 4.83 -4.48 8.03
CA SER A 213 5.41 -5.76 7.61
C SER A 213 6.86 -5.95 8.11
N LEU A 214 7.58 -4.87 8.45
CA LEU A 214 8.95 -4.93 8.97
C LEU A 214 9.02 -5.05 10.50
N LEU A 215 7.94 -4.72 11.23
CA LEU A 215 7.98 -4.63 12.69
C LEU A 215 8.52 -5.89 13.37
N PRO A 216 8.08 -7.12 13.02
CA PRO A 216 8.61 -8.33 13.67
C PRO A 216 10.11 -8.50 13.48
N MET A 217 10.66 -8.07 12.35
CA MET A 217 12.09 -8.13 12.03
C MET A 217 12.89 -7.03 12.72
N LEU A 218 12.25 -5.94 13.15
CA LEU A 218 12.86 -4.84 13.90
C LEU A 218 12.88 -5.09 15.43
N LEU A 219 12.02 -5.97 15.96
CA LEU A 219 11.97 -6.30 17.39
C LEU A 219 13.32 -6.74 18.01
N PRO A 220 14.19 -7.53 17.33
CA PRO A 220 15.51 -7.86 17.85
C PRO A 220 16.39 -6.62 18.14
N LEU A 221 16.23 -5.53 17.39
CA LEU A 221 16.96 -4.28 17.67
C LEU A 221 16.46 -3.62 18.96
N ALA A 222 15.14 -3.64 19.19
CA ALA A 222 14.56 -3.12 20.43
C ALA A 222 15.02 -3.95 21.64
N ALA A 223 15.02 -5.28 21.51
CA ALA A 223 15.53 -6.18 22.54
C ALA A 223 17.01 -5.91 22.84
N TYR A 224 17.83 -5.74 21.81
CA TYR A 224 19.25 -5.40 21.95
C TYR A 224 19.49 -4.06 22.66
N ALA A 225 18.66 -3.06 22.37
CA ALA A 225 18.72 -1.76 23.02
C ALA A 225 18.43 -1.87 24.53
N ILE A 226 17.36 -2.59 24.89
CA ILE A 226 16.96 -2.83 26.29
C ILE A 226 18.05 -3.60 27.04
N GLU A 227 18.55 -4.71 26.46
CA GLU A 227 19.61 -5.53 27.05
C GLU A 227 20.89 -4.74 27.29
N THR A 228 21.23 -3.83 26.38
CA THR A 228 22.44 -3.01 26.46
C THR A 228 22.33 -1.88 27.48
N VAL A 229 21.18 -1.21 27.56
CA VAL A 229 21.01 -0.01 28.39
C VAL A 229 20.66 -0.35 29.84
N ILE A 230 19.90 -1.43 30.05
CA ILE A 230 19.41 -1.82 31.38
C ILE A 230 20.19 -3.05 31.83
N SER A 231 21.02 -2.90 32.86
CA SER A 231 21.90 -3.99 33.33
C SER A 231 21.19 -5.03 34.21
N GLU A 232 20.19 -4.63 34.99
CA GLU A 232 19.51 -5.55 35.91
C GLU A 232 18.34 -6.28 35.23
N PRO A 233 18.29 -7.63 35.24
CA PRO A 233 17.25 -8.41 34.57
C PRO A 233 15.82 -8.08 35.03
N ARG A 234 15.62 -7.75 36.31
CA ARG A 234 14.29 -7.37 36.84
C ARG A 234 13.73 -6.12 36.17
N TRP A 235 14.58 -5.14 35.87
CA TRP A 235 14.16 -3.90 35.21
C TRP A 235 13.97 -4.11 33.71
N GLN A 236 14.76 -4.99 33.09
CA GLN A 236 14.52 -5.41 31.70
C GLN A 236 13.13 -6.05 31.56
N ILE A 237 12.79 -7.00 32.41
CA ILE A 237 11.46 -7.64 32.43
C ILE A 237 10.36 -6.61 32.67
N GLY A 238 10.55 -5.70 33.64
CA GLY A 238 9.60 -4.62 33.91
C GLY A 238 9.35 -3.72 32.69
N VAL A 239 10.42 -3.28 32.00
CA VAL A 239 10.30 -2.45 30.80
C VAL A 239 9.63 -3.21 29.65
N VAL A 240 10.01 -4.48 29.42
CA VAL A 240 9.37 -5.32 28.40
C VAL A 240 7.88 -5.51 28.71
N ALA A 241 7.53 -5.78 29.97
CA ALA A 241 6.13 -5.93 30.38
C ALA A 241 5.32 -4.64 30.14
N ILE A 242 5.88 -3.46 30.47
CA ILE A 242 5.23 -2.16 30.21
C ILE A 242 5.04 -1.96 28.71
N ILE A 243 6.07 -2.22 27.89
CA ILE A 243 5.98 -2.09 26.43
C ILE A 243 4.91 -3.03 25.86
N LEU A 244 4.84 -4.28 26.34
CA LEU A 244 3.84 -5.25 25.90
C LEU A 244 2.43 -4.82 26.28
N VAL A 245 2.20 -4.41 27.53
CA VAL A 245 0.89 -3.93 27.99
C VAL A 245 0.47 -2.70 27.20
N TRP A 246 1.36 -1.72 27.03
CA TRP A 246 1.08 -0.51 26.26
C TRP A 246 0.77 -0.83 24.79
N SER A 247 1.55 -1.72 24.17
CA SER A 247 1.33 -2.15 22.78
C SER A 247 0.01 -2.90 22.63
N ALA A 248 -0.36 -3.74 23.62
CA ALA A 248 -1.64 -4.45 23.62
C ALA A 248 -2.83 -3.49 23.77
N MET A 249 -2.73 -2.49 24.66
CA MET A 249 -3.77 -1.46 24.81
C MET A 249 -3.94 -0.63 23.53
N PHE A 250 -2.83 -0.23 22.90
CA PHE A 250 -2.85 0.52 21.65
C PHE A 250 -3.42 -0.31 20.49
N ALA A 251 -3.02 -1.58 20.39
CA ALA A 251 -3.57 -2.50 19.39
C ALA A 251 -5.06 -2.73 19.60
N TRP A 252 -5.50 -2.91 20.85
CA TRP A 252 -6.93 -3.04 21.19
C TRP A 252 -7.74 -1.82 20.74
N ASP A 253 -7.28 -0.60 21.06
CA ASP A 253 -8.01 0.61 20.66
C ASP A 253 -8.03 0.79 19.14
N THR A 254 -6.92 0.49 18.45
CA THR A 254 -6.87 0.54 16.97
C THR A 254 -7.85 -0.45 16.35
N VAL A 255 -7.88 -1.71 16.82
CA VAL A 255 -8.81 -2.73 16.33
C VAL A 255 -10.25 -2.34 16.61
N ARG A 256 -10.54 -1.77 17.79
CA ARG A 256 -11.89 -1.30 18.14
C ARG A 256 -12.36 -0.17 17.21
N LEU A 257 -11.49 0.79 16.93
CA LEU A 257 -11.79 1.91 16.02
C LEU A 257 -11.98 1.42 14.58
N ASP A 258 -11.10 0.54 14.10
CA ASP A 258 -11.19 -0.06 12.77
C ASP A 258 -12.45 -0.92 12.63
N ALA A 259 -12.80 -1.73 13.64
CA ALA A 259 -14.02 -2.54 13.66
C ALA A 259 -15.28 -1.66 13.61
N ALA A 260 -15.35 -0.62 14.45
CA ALA A 260 -16.49 0.30 14.45
C ALA A 260 -16.67 1.02 13.09
N PHE A 261 -15.55 1.42 12.46
CA PHE A 261 -15.58 1.98 11.11
C PHE A 261 -16.08 0.97 10.08
N ASN A 262 -15.54 -0.24 10.10
CA ASN A 262 -15.89 -1.29 9.15
C ASN A 262 -17.35 -1.73 9.30
N ASP A 263 -17.84 -1.94 10.52
CA ASP A 263 -19.24 -2.32 10.77
C ASP A 263 -20.20 -1.26 10.21
N THR A 264 -19.91 0.02 10.47
CA THR A 264 -20.69 1.14 9.92
C THR A 264 -20.64 1.15 8.40
N TYR A 265 -19.47 0.90 7.82
CA TYR A 265 -19.28 0.91 6.38
C TYR A 265 -19.98 -0.28 5.69
N TYR A 266 -19.85 -1.49 6.23
CA TYR A 266 -20.55 -2.68 5.75
C TYR A 266 -22.07 -2.53 5.83
N ALA A 267 -22.59 -2.00 6.94
CA ALA A 267 -24.01 -1.69 7.08
C ALA A 267 -24.46 -0.69 6.01
N THR A 268 -23.72 0.41 5.83
CA THR A 268 -24.01 1.41 4.79
C THR A 268 -24.04 0.78 3.39
N MET A 269 -23.06 -0.07 3.06
CA MET A 269 -22.98 -0.72 1.75
C MET A 269 -24.07 -1.78 1.55
N SER A 270 -24.47 -2.47 2.62
CA SER A 270 -25.60 -3.41 2.59
C SER A 270 -26.92 -2.68 2.35
N ASP A 271 -27.20 -1.62 3.10
CA ASP A 271 -28.40 -0.81 2.95
C ASP A 271 -28.48 -0.17 1.55
N LEU A 272 -27.34 0.33 1.06
CA LEU A 272 -27.22 0.82 -0.31
C LEU A 272 -27.52 -0.29 -1.32
N ALA A 273 -26.99 -1.49 -1.11
CA ALA A 273 -27.18 -2.60 -2.03
C ALA A 273 -28.65 -3.05 -2.10
N ASP A 274 -29.31 -3.17 -0.95
CA ASP A 274 -30.73 -3.47 -0.86
C ASP A 274 -31.57 -2.42 -1.60
N ALA A 275 -31.20 -1.14 -1.48
CA ALA A 275 -31.90 -0.07 -2.16
C ALA A 275 -31.65 -0.06 -3.68
N VAL A 276 -30.42 -0.36 -4.13
CA VAL A 276 -30.08 -0.51 -5.56
C VAL A 276 -30.91 -1.60 -6.22
N HIS A 277 -31.16 -2.72 -5.53
CA HIS A 277 -31.99 -3.80 -6.05
C HIS A 277 -33.47 -3.41 -6.24
N THR A 278 -33.91 -2.27 -5.72
CA THR A 278 -35.25 -1.72 -5.96
C THR A 278 -35.32 -0.76 -7.14
N LEU A 279 -34.17 -0.34 -7.67
CA LEU A 279 -34.10 0.57 -8.79
C LEU A 279 -34.42 -0.15 -10.11
N PRO A 280 -35.08 0.54 -11.06
CA PRO A 280 -35.27 0.00 -12.39
C PRO A 280 -33.93 -0.07 -13.15
N ASP A 281 -33.83 -1.03 -14.06
CA ASP A 281 -32.81 -1.01 -15.12
C ASP A 281 -33.23 0.06 -16.15
N ILE A 282 -32.38 1.07 -16.34
CA ILE A 282 -32.66 2.23 -17.21
C ILE A 282 -32.14 1.97 -18.62
N THR A 283 -31.01 1.25 -18.73
CA THR A 283 -30.38 0.93 -20.01
C THR A 283 -31.06 -0.23 -20.75
N GLY A 284 -31.84 -1.05 -20.03
CA GLY A 284 -32.58 -2.18 -20.56
C GLY A 284 -31.71 -3.42 -20.82
N ASP A 285 -30.51 -3.48 -20.24
CA ASP A 285 -29.56 -4.58 -20.40
C ASP A 285 -29.83 -5.79 -19.47
N SER A 286 -30.91 -5.71 -18.71
CA SER A 286 -31.38 -6.67 -17.69
C SER A 286 -30.51 -6.75 -16.43
N GLU A 287 -29.59 -5.81 -16.22
CA GLU A 287 -28.81 -5.66 -15.00
C GLU A 287 -28.85 -4.20 -14.53
N VAL A 288 -28.47 -3.93 -13.27
CA VAL A 288 -28.27 -2.56 -12.79
C VAL A 288 -26.77 -2.38 -12.58
N LEU A 289 -26.17 -1.49 -13.35
CA LEU A 289 -24.75 -1.17 -13.32
C LEU A 289 -24.53 0.19 -12.67
N LEU A 290 -23.63 0.21 -11.68
CA LEU A 290 -23.31 1.42 -10.93
C LEU A 290 -21.92 1.95 -11.26
N MET A 291 -21.78 3.26 -11.29
CA MET A 291 -20.52 3.96 -11.16
C MET A 291 -20.30 4.34 -9.70
N ALA A 292 -19.20 3.86 -9.10
CA ALA A 292 -18.89 4.13 -7.69
C ALA A 292 -17.38 4.26 -7.44
N GLN A 293 -17.00 4.98 -6.39
CA GLN A 293 -15.58 5.13 -6.03
C GLN A 293 -14.94 3.80 -5.57
N ASP A 294 -15.72 2.95 -4.89
CA ASP A 294 -15.27 1.62 -4.42
C ASP A 294 -16.15 0.51 -5.02
N PRO A 295 -15.86 0.07 -6.26
CA PRO A 295 -16.66 -0.96 -6.91
C PRO A 295 -16.47 -2.34 -6.28
N PHE A 296 -15.35 -2.59 -5.58
CA PHE A 296 -15.07 -3.90 -4.99
C PHE A 296 -16.05 -4.24 -3.87
N MET A 297 -16.41 -3.24 -3.07
CA MET A 297 -17.34 -3.42 -1.97
C MET A 297 -18.78 -3.63 -2.43
N LEU A 298 -19.20 -2.96 -3.50
CA LEU A 298 -20.50 -3.23 -4.13
C LEU A 298 -20.55 -4.62 -4.76
N ARG A 299 -19.45 -5.07 -5.37
CA ARG A 299 -19.35 -6.42 -5.93
C ARG A 299 -19.50 -7.51 -4.88
N TYR A 300 -19.04 -7.28 -3.65
CA TYR A 300 -19.25 -8.20 -2.53
C TYR A 300 -20.75 -8.43 -2.24
N TYR A 301 -21.57 -7.40 -2.42
CA TYR A 301 -23.04 -7.47 -2.29
C TYR A 301 -23.75 -7.84 -3.60
N GLY A 302 -23.03 -8.33 -4.60
CA GLY A 302 -23.62 -8.80 -5.87
C GLY A 302 -23.90 -7.71 -6.90
N ILE A 303 -23.55 -6.45 -6.62
CA ILE A 303 -23.78 -5.34 -7.54
C ILE A 303 -22.60 -5.19 -8.49
N ARG A 304 -22.90 -5.09 -9.79
CA ARG A 304 -21.88 -4.79 -10.79
C ARG A 304 -21.62 -3.29 -10.78
N SER A 305 -20.34 -2.94 -10.75
CA SER A 305 -19.96 -1.54 -10.74
C SER A 305 -18.62 -1.31 -11.41
N VAL A 306 -18.46 -0.09 -11.91
CA VAL A 306 -17.22 0.44 -12.46
C VAL A 306 -16.77 1.64 -11.63
N VAL A 307 -15.49 1.96 -11.69
CA VAL A 307 -14.93 3.13 -11.00
C VAL A 307 -15.46 4.40 -11.67
N VAL A 308 -15.91 5.40 -10.89
CA VAL A 308 -16.22 6.73 -11.42
C VAL A 308 -14.96 7.37 -12.01
N PRO A 309 -14.92 7.72 -13.30
CA PRO A 309 -13.78 8.42 -13.89
C PRO A 309 -13.42 9.69 -13.12
N TYR A 310 -12.12 9.94 -12.97
CA TYR A 310 -11.61 11.20 -12.44
C TYR A 310 -11.56 12.23 -13.56
N HIS A 311 -12.37 13.29 -13.50
CA HIS A 311 -12.15 14.65 -14.05
C HIS A 311 -13.48 15.37 -14.30
N SER A 312 -14.18 15.01 -15.36
CA SER A 312 -15.30 15.79 -15.88
C SER A 312 -16.61 15.00 -15.92
N THR A 313 -17.72 15.73 -15.95
CA THR A 313 -19.03 15.16 -16.26
C THR A 313 -19.02 14.44 -17.61
N GLU A 314 -18.30 14.97 -18.61
CA GLU A 314 -18.17 14.37 -19.94
C GLU A 314 -17.52 12.98 -19.89
N ASP A 315 -16.45 12.79 -19.09
CA ASP A 315 -15.80 11.49 -18.94
C ASP A 315 -16.73 10.47 -18.27
N VAL A 316 -17.52 10.93 -17.30
CA VAL A 316 -18.55 10.11 -16.63
C VAL A 316 -19.62 9.69 -17.65
N LEU A 317 -20.11 10.61 -18.47
CA LEU A 317 -21.10 10.30 -19.50
C LEU A 317 -20.52 9.36 -20.57
N ALA A 318 -19.29 9.59 -21.03
CA ALA A 318 -18.61 8.72 -22.00
C ALA A 318 -18.40 7.31 -21.45
N ALA A 319 -17.99 7.18 -20.18
CA ALA A 319 -17.90 5.89 -19.52
C ALA A 319 -19.28 5.26 -19.33
N ALA A 320 -20.33 6.05 -19.05
CA ALA A 320 -21.68 5.55 -18.87
C ALA A 320 -22.23 4.97 -20.17
N GLU A 321 -22.01 5.66 -21.28
CA GLU A 321 -22.37 5.17 -22.61
C GLU A 321 -21.57 3.90 -22.97
N GLN A 322 -20.25 3.93 -22.80
CA GLN A 322 -19.37 2.82 -23.16
C GLN A 322 -19.65 1.53 -22.37
N TYR A 323 -19.95 1.66 -21.07
CA TYR A 323 -20.17 0.52 -20.18
C TYR A 323 -21.63 0.27 -19.84
N GLN A 324 -22.57 1.02 -20.45
CA GLN A 324 -24.02 0.94 -20.19
C GLN A 324 -24.33 1.07 -18.70
N ILE A 325 -23.93 2.19 -18.09
CA ILE A 325 -24.10 2.44 -16.66
C ILE A 325 -25.44 3.13 -16.40
N ASP A 326 -26.25 2.57 -15.51
CA ASP A 326 -27.56 3.12 -15.14
C ASP A 326 -27.47 4.28 -14.14
N TYR A 327 -26.58 4.15 -13.14
CA TYR A 327 -26.51 5.12 -12.04
C TYR A 327 -25.08 5.45 -11.62
N VAL A 328 -24.88 6.68 -11.12
CA VAL A 328 -23.67 7.12 -10.43
C VAL A 328 -23.93 7.35 -8.93
N LEU A 329 -23.02 6.85 -8.09
CA LEU A 329 -23.06 7.01 -6.63
C LEU A 329 -22.29 8.26 -6.20
N LEU A 330 -23.00 9.19 -5.54
CA LEU A 330 -22.48 10.42 -4.95
C LEU A 330 -22.60 10.40 -3.40
N PRO A 331 -21.80 11.19 -2.67
CA PRO A 331 -20.71 12.02 -3.17
C PRO A 331 -19.54 11.15 -3.64
N THR A 332 -18.82 11.66 -4.62
CA THR A 332 -17.52 11.11 -5.00
C THR A 332 -16.44 11.92 -4.28
N ALA A 333 -15.17 11.56 -4.43
CA ALA A 333 -14.09 12.42 -3.92
C ALA A 333 -13.77 13.60 -4.88
N TRP A 334 -14.61 13.84 -5.90
CA TRP A 334 -14.30 14.68 -7.06
C TRP A 334 -15.05 16.01 -7.01
N SER A 335 -14.33 17.13 -7.13
CA SER A 335 -14.87 18.49 -6.97
C SER A 335 -15.98 18.85 -7.95
N ASP A 336 -15.92 18.32 -9.17
CA ASP A 336 -16.79 18.75 -10.26
C ASP A 336 -18.16 18.08 -10.12
N LEU A 337 -18.19 16.80 -9.72
CA LEU A 337 -19.42 16.10 -9.33
C LEU A 337 -19.96 16.57 -7.97
N ASP A 338 -19.08 17.03 -7.07
CA ASP A 338 -19.48 17.57 -5.77
C ASP A 338 -20.32 18.84 -5.90
N ALA A 339 -20.13 19.65 -6.96
CA ALA A 339 -20.99 20.82 -7.20
C ALA A 339 -22.46 20.42 -7.36
N PHE A 340 -22.74 19.31 -8.04
CA PHE A 340 -24.09 18.74 -8.19
C PHE A 340 -24.65 18.27 -6.85
N TYR A 341 -23.84 17.52 -6.11
CA TYR A 341 -24.18 16.98 -4.80
C TYR A 341 -24.45 18.08 -3.76
N MET A 342 -23.62 19.14 -3.74
CA MET A 342 -23.75 20.24 -2.78
C MET A 342 -24.92 21.19 -3.09
N GLN A 343 -25.29 21.35 -4.37
CA GLN A 343 -26.35 22.29 -4.78
C GLN A 343 -27.78 21.72 -4.71
N ARG A 344 -27.95 20.39 -4.55
CA ARG A 344 -29.26 19.71 -4.38
C ARG A 344 -30.34 20.17 -5.39
N GLY A 345 -29.98 20.22 -6.67
CA GLY A 345 -30.88 20.52 -7.79
C GLY A 345 -30.28 20.04 -9.12
N PRO A 346 -31.07 19.93 -10.20
CA PRO A 346 -30.54 19.51 -11.51
C PRO A 346 -29.64 20.62 -12.04
N VAL A 347 -28.34 20.46 -11.87
CA VAL A 347 -27.33 21.35 -12.47
C VAL A 347 -26.99 20.86 -13.90
N ASP A 348 -27.31 19.61 -14.22
CA ASP A 348 -27.13 18.99 -15.54
C ASP A 348 -28.31 18.03 -15.82
N PRO A 349 -28.97 18.13 -16.99
CA PRO A 349 -30.13 17.31 -17.34
C PRO A 349 -29.82 15.81 -17.47
N HIS A 350 -28.55 15.42 -17.64
CA HIS A 350 -28.14 14.03 -17.75
C HIS A 350 -28.18 13.27 -16.42
N PHE A 351 -28.34 13.96 -15.27
CA PHE A 351 -28.36 13.33 -13.94
C PHE A 351 -29.67 13.60 -13.20
N GLU A 352 -30.43 12.54 -12.93
CA GLU A 352 -31.67 12.61 -12.16
C GLU A 352 -31.52 11.87 -10.83
N LEU A 353 -31.81 12.54 -9.71
CA LEU A 353 -31.75 11.90 -8.40
C LEU A 353 -32.79 10.77 -8.30
N ALA A 354 -32.31 9.52 -8.26
CA ALA A 354 -33.15 8.33 -8.19
C ALA A 354 -33.39 7.87 -6.75
N LEU A 355 -32.36 7.95 -5.90
CA LEU A 355 -32.41 7.45 -4.52
C LEU A 355 -31.48 8.25 -3.60
N THR A 356 -31.95 8.50 -2.38
CA THR A 356 -31.11 8.94 -1.26
C THR A 356 -31.04 7.83 -0.20
N ALA A 357 -29.86 7.23 -0.04
CA ALA A 357 -29.57 6.25 1.01
C ALA A 357 -29.03 6.98 2.26
N PRO A 358 -29.76 6.95 3.40
CA PRO A 358 -29.34 7.64 4.61
C PRO A 358 -28.04 7.03 5.17
N ARG A 359 -27.19 7.88 5.76
CA ARG A 359 -25.94 7.46 6.40
C ARG A 359 -25.86 8.01 7.81
N VAL A 360 -25.72 7.14 8.81
CA VAL A 360 -25.73 7.54 10.22
C VAL A 360 -24.56 8.49 10.51
N GLY A 361 -24.86 9.73 10.91
CA GLY A 361 -23.88 10.74 11.30
C GLY A 361 -22.98 11.24 10.17
N ARG A 362 -23.34 11.01 8.89
CA ARG A 362 -22.60 11.43 7.71
C ARG A 362 -23.54 11.95 6.63
N THR A 363 -22.97 12.60 5.62
CA THR A 363 -23.71 13.01 4.42
C THR A 363 -24.32 11.76 3.75
N PRO A 364 -25.61 11.79 3.34
CA PRO A 364 -26.26 10.65 2.73
C PRO A 364 -25.58 10.27 1.42
N LEU A 365 -25.67 8.99 1.05
CA LEU A 365 -25.28 8.56 -0.28
C LEU A 365 -26.46 8.79 -1.23
N GLU A 366 -26.19 9.28 -2.43
CA GLU A 366 -27.21 9.60 -3.41
C GLU A 366 -26.87 8.87 -4.72
N LEU A 367 -27.87 8.23 -5.33
CA LEU A 367 -27.76 7.61 -6.64
C LEU A 367 -28.47 8.49 -7.66
N TYR A 368 -27.75 8.85 -8.70
CA TYR A 368 -28.27 9.62 -9.81
C TYR A 368 -28.36 8.72 -11.04
N ALA A 369 -29.56 8.63 -11.62
CA ALA A 369 -29.78 8.00 -12.92
C ALA A 369 -29.04 8.80 -13.99
N ILE A 370 -28.33 8.11 -14.88
CA ILE A 370 -27.61 8.71 -15.98
C ILE A 370 -28.45 8.59 -17.25
N HIS A 371 -28.74 9.71 -17.89
CA HIS A 371 -29.48 9.80 -19.14
C HIS A 371 -28.56 10.42 -20.21
N PRO A 372 -27.78 9.62 -20.97
CA PRO A 372 -26.79 10.14 -21.92
C PRO A 372 -27.38 10.99 -23.06
N ASP A 373 -28.67 10.83 -23.36
CA ASP A 373 -29.37 11.46 -24.49
C ASP A 373 -30.16 12.73 -24.10
N ALA A 374 -29.89 13.34 -22.94
CA ALA A 374 -30.74 14.39 -22.35
C ALA A 374 -30.57 15.82 -22.95
N ASP A 375 -30.00 15.94 -24.15
CA ASP A 375 -29.71 17.21 -24.85
C ASP A 375 -30.90 17.88 -25.57
#